data_AF-A0A496QY85-F1
#
_entry.id   AF-A0A496QY85-F1
#
_cell.length_a   1.000
_cell.length_b   1.000
_cell.length_c   1.000
_cell.angle_alpha   90.00
_cell.angle_beta   90.00
_cell.angle_gamma   90.00
#
_symmetry.space_group_name_H-M   'P 1'
#
loop_
_entity.id
_entity.type
_entity.pdbx_description
1 polymer ?
#
loop_
_entity_poly.entity_id
_entity_poly.type
_entity_poly.pdbx_seq_one_letter_code
_entity_poly.pdbx_strand_id
1 'polypeptide(L)'
;MKRFTTVLVLALVVMAFAAPLFANGGTENSDQKIVGIAMPTQSSQRWIQDGNYMKQELESRGYKVDLQYAEDNIDAQVAQIENMIVK
;
A
#
# COMPACT_ATOMS: atom_id res chain seq x y z
N MET A 1 -33.28 35.89 17.82
CA MET A 1 -33.12 34.91 16.70
C MET A 1 -32.00 35.31 15.75
N LYS A 2 -31.99 36.50 15.14
CA LYS A 2 -30.94 36.94 14.18
C LYS A 2 -29.50 36.94 14.70
N ARG A 3 -29.27 37.37 15.96
CA ARG A 3 -27.92 37.36 16.59
C ARG A 3 -27.41 35.94 16.90
N PHE A 4 -28.32 35.01 17.17
CA PHE A 4 -28.00 33.60 17.42
C PHE A 4 -27.64 32.89 16.12
N THR A 5 -28.36 33.16 15.03
CA THR A 5 -28.00 32.64 13.70
C THR A 5 -26.69 33.21 13.18
N THR A 6 -26.35 34.48 13.44
CA THR A 6 -25.05 35.04 13.04
C THR A 6 -23.87 34.39 13.76
N VAL A 7 -23.99 34.11 15.07
CA VAL A 7 -22.93 33.43 15.84
C VAL A 7 -22.76 31.98 15.40
N LEU A 8 -23.86 31.29 15.08
CA LEU A 8 -23.83 29.89 14.64
C LEU A 8 -23.23 29.75 13.22
N VAL A 9 -23.50 30.70 12.33
CA VAL A 9 -22.85 30.77 11.01
C VAL A 9 -21.35 31.08 11.13
N LEU A 10 -20.96 31.98 12.03
CA LEU A 10 -19.55 32.30 12.25
C LEU A 10 -18.76 31.10 12.80
N ALA A 11 -19.34 30.35 13.73
CA ALA A 11 -18.73 29.13 14.28
C ALA A 11 -18.55 28.03 13.21
N LEU A 12 -19.49 27.92 12.27
CA LEU A 12 -19.44 26.95 11.18
C LEU A 12 -18.35 27.31 10.15
N VAL A 13 -18.15 28.61 9.88
CA VAL A 13 -17.08 29.09 8.98
C VAL A 13 -15.68 28.87 9.58
N VAL A 14 -15.51 29.05 10.90
CA VAL A 14 -14.23 28.77 11.58
C VAL A 14 -13.90 27.27 11.56
N MET A 15 -14.91 26.40 11.71
CA MET A 15 -14.71 24.94 11.63
C MET A 15 -14.36 24.46 10.22
N ALA A 16 -14.90 25.11 9.18
CA ALA A 16 -14.57 24.80 7.78
C ALA A 16 -13.15 25.24 7.37
N PHE A 17 -12.57 26.24 8.04
CA PHE A 17 -11.21 26.73 7.75
C PHE A 17 -10.11 26.08 8.59
N ALA A 18 -10.44 25.38 9.68
CA ALA A 18 -9.47 24.69 10.54
C ALA A 18 -9.11 23.26 10.06
N ALA A 19 -9.84 22.73 9.06
CA ALA A 19 -9.68 21.37 8.58
C ALA A 19 -8.36 21.04 7.82
N PRO A 20 -7.58 21.96 7.22
CA PRO A 20 -6.35 21.54 6.53
C PRO A 20 -5.14 21.41 7.47
N LEU A 21 -5.25 21.78 8.76
CA LEU A 21 -4.09 21.76 9.70
C LEU A 21 -3.75 20.36 10.26
N PHE A 22 -4.62 19.36 10.08
CA PHE A 22 -4.39 17.99 10.56
C PHE A 22 -4.16 16.96 9.44
N ALA A 23 -4.08 17.39 8.18
CA ALA A 23 -3.84 16.50 7.05
C ALA A 23 -2.35 16.28 6.74
N ASN A 24 -1.44 16.66 7.65
CA ASN A 24 0.00 16.42 7.52
C ASN A 24 0.45 15.29 8.45
N GLY A 25 -0.13 14.11 8.26
CA GLY A 25 0.24 12.85 8.92
C GLY A 25 0.78 11.82 7.93
N GLY A 26 1.27 12.25 6.76
CA GLY A 26 2.08 11.42 5.90
C GLY A 26 3.44 11.24 6.55
N THR A 27 3.57 10.27 7.44
CA THR A 27 4.86 9.60 7.63
C THR A 27 5.24 9.02 6.28
N GLU A 28 5.98 9.80 5.50
CA GLU A 28 6.84 9.26 4.46
C GLU A 28 7.75 8.26 5.18
N ASN A 29 7.37 6.98 5.11
CA ASN A 29 8.19 5.87 5.52
C ASN A 29 9.42 5.93 4.61
N SER A 30 10.44 6.62 5.07
CA SER A 30 11.78 6.58 4.49
C SER A 30 12.20 5.11 4.38
N ASP A 31 12.29 4.61 3.15
CA ASP A 31 12.90 3.35 2.74
C ASP A 31 12.40 2.06 3.41
N GLN A 32 11.08 1.78 3.36
CA GLN A 32 10.65 0.40 3.60
C GLN A 32 11.19 -0.50 2.48
N LYS A 33 12.24 -1.27 2.80
CA LYS A 33 12.91 -2.19 1.87
C LYS A 33 11.89 -3.18 1.28
N ILE A 34 11.84 -3.23 -0.04
CA ILE A 34 10.91 -4.08 -0.80
C ILE A 34 11.63 -5.37 -1.23
N VAL A 35 10.94 -6.50 -1.10
CA VAL A 35 11.37 -7.80 -1.65
C VAL A 35 10.34 -8.27 -2.67
N GLY A 36 10.77 -8.44 -3.92
CA GLY A 36 9.95 -9.03 -4.99
C GLY A 36 10.04 -10.55 -4.99
N ILE A 37 8.90 -11.22 -5.15
CA ILE A 37 8.80 -12.68 -5.25
C ILE A 37 7.96 -13.00 -6.50
N ALA A 38 8.60 -13.52 -7.54
CA ALA A 38 7.95 -13.95 -8.77
C ALA A 38 7.77 -15.48 -8.79
N MET A 39 6.53 -15.93 -8.63
CA MET A 39 6.16 -17.35 -8.65
C MET A 39 5.70 -17.79 -10.03
N PRO A 40 5.95 -19.05 -10.44
CA PRO A 40 5.60 -19.51 -11.78
C PRO A 40 4.08 -19.61 -11.98
N THR A 41 3.32 -20.17 -11.04
CA THR A 41 1.91 -20.55 -11.28
C THR A 41 1.14 -20.74 -9.97
N GLN A 42 -0.18 -20.57 -10.01
CA GLN A 42 -1.07 -20.96 -8.90
C GLN A 42 -1.65 -22.37 -9.08
N SER A 43 -1.41 -23.02 -10.22
CA SER A 43 -1.92 -24.38 -10.48
C SER A 43 -1.29 -25.44 -9.57
N SER A 44 -0.10 -25.18 -9.03
CA SER A 44 0.60 -26.06 -8.11
C SER A 44 0.53 -25.53 -6.68
N GLN A 45 -0.07 -26.33 -5.81
CA GLN A 45 -0.22 -26.05 -4.38
C GLN A 45 1.10 -25.67 -3.71
N ARG A 46 2.22 -26.27 -4.16
CA ARG A 46 3.55 -25.98 -3.64
C ARG A 46 3.90 -24.50 -3.79
N TRP A 47 3.69 -23.91 -4.97
CA TRP A 47 4.07 -22.53 -5.22
C TRP A 47 3.20 -21.53 -4.45
N ILE A 48 1.93 -21.86 -4.22
CA ILE A 48 1.05 -21.09 -3.34
C ILE A 48 1.59 -21.11 -1.90
N GLN A 49 1.98 -22.29 -1.41
CA GLN A 49 2.52 -22.46 -0.06
C GLN A 49 3.87 -21.74 0.09
N ASP A 50 4.79 -21.95 -0.85
CA ASP A 50 6.13 -21.34 -0.84
C ASP A 50 6.02 -19.81 -0.89
N GLY A 51 5.16 -19.25 -1.75
CA GLY A 51 4.92 -17.81 -1.85
C GLY A 51 4.32 -17.20 -0.59
N ASN A 52 3.28 -17.83 -0.02
CA ASN A 52 2.63 -17.35 1.20
C ASN A 52 3.58 -17.42 2.41
N TYR A 53 4.34 -18.50 2.55
CA TYR A 53 5.29 -18.67 3.65
C TYR A 53 6.40 -17.61 3.59
N MET A 54 7.01 -17.41 2.42
CA MET A 54 8.05 -16.39 2.26
C MET A 54 7.52 -14.98 2.49
N LYS A 55 6.33 -14.67 1.97
CA LYS A 55 5.68 -13.37 2.20
C LYS A 55 5.48 -13.12 3.70
N GLN A 56 4.89 -14.07 4.41
CA GLN A 56 4.66 -13.96 5.85
C GLN A 56 5.97 -13.76 6.62
N GLU A 57 7.00 -14.55 6.32
CA GLU A 57 8.28 -14.48 7.01
C GLU A 57 8.98 -13.14 6.77
N LEU A 58 8.99 -12.64 5.52
CA LEU A 58 9.61 -11.37 5.16
C LEU A 58 8.85 -10.17 5.73
N GLU A 59 7.52 -10.20 5.70
CA GLU A 59 6.69 -9.15 6.32
C GLU A 59 6.89 -9.12 7.84
N SER A 60 7.03 -10.28 8.49
CA SER A 60 7.34 -10.35 9.93
C SER A 60 8.70 -9.74 10.29
N ARG A 61 9.62 -9.71 9.33
CA ARG A 61 10.95 -9.10 9.46
C ARG A 61 10.99 -7.62 9.06
N GLY A 62 9.84 -7.03 8.73
CA GLY A 62 9.70 -5.60 8.41
C GLY A 62 9.91 -5.24 6.93
N TYR A 63 9.99 -6.23 6.04
CA TYR A 63 10.06 -5.97 4.60
C TYR A 63 8.67 -5.74 4.01
N LYS A 64 8.58 -4.93 2.96
CA LYS A 64 7.40 -4.92 2.08
C LYS A 64 7.58 -6.01 1.04
N VAL A 65 6.54 -6.80 0.77
CA VAL A 65 6.64 -7.90 -0.20
C VAL A 65 5.75 -7.64 -1.41
N ASP A 66 6.31 -7.77 -2.62
CA ASP A 66 5.58 -7.81 -3.89
C ASP A 66 5.58 -9.26 -4.39
N LEU A 67 4.52 -10.01 -4.07
CA LEU A 67 4.33 -11.40 -4.49
C LEU A 67 3.43 -11.46 -5.73
N GLN A 68 3.96 -12.00 -6.82
CA GLN A 68 3.24 -12.13 -8.10
C GLN A 68 3.34 -13.56 -8.62
N TYR A 69 2.35 -13.97 -9.42
CA TYR A 69 2.30 -15.28 -10.08
C TYR A 69 2.19 -15.08 -11.58
N ALA A 70 2.96 -15.84 -12.36
CA ALA A 70 3.07 -15.67 -13.82
C ALA A 70 2.14 -16.58 -14.63
N GLU A 71 1.42 -17.51 -13.99
CA GLU A 71 0.54 -18.51 -14.64
C GLU A 71 1.22 -19.29 -15.77
N ASP A 72 2.43 -19.80 -15.50
CA ASP A 72 3.30 -20.53 -16.43
C ASP A 72 3.61 -19.77 -17.72
N ASN A 73 3.43 -18.44 -17.72
CA ASN A 73 3.75 -17.56 -18.83
C ASN A 73 5.14 -16.91 -18.62
N ILE A 74 6.08 -17.25 -19.50
CA ILE A 74 7.47 -16.79 -19.42
C ILE A 74 7.56 -15.26 -19.60
N ASP A 75 6.86 -14.71 -20.59
CA ASP A 75 6.91 -13.27 -20.88
C ASP A 75 6.32 -12.44 -19.73
N ALA A 76 5.23 -12.94 -19.13
CA ALA A 76 4.67 -12.35 -17.93
C ALA A 76 5.68 -12.38 -16.79
N GLN A 77 6.33 -13.52 -16.52
CA GLN A 77 7.31 -13.62 -15.45
C GLN A 77 8.50 -12.68 -15.64
N VAL A 78 8.99 -12.53 -16.87
CA VAL A 78 10.04 -11.55 -17.21
C VAL A 78 9.57 -10.12 -16.90
N ALA A 79 8.38 -9.75 -17.38
CA ALA A 79 7.82 -8.41 -17.13
C ALA A 79 7.59 -8.14 -15.64
N GLN A 80 7.20 -9.16 -14.85
CA GLN A 80 7.07 -9.03 -13.40
C GLN A 80 8.41 -8.71 -12.75
N ILE A 81 9.47 -9.44 -13.11
CA ILE A 81 10.83 -9.22 -12.58
C ILE A 81 11.35 -7.84 -12.99
N GLU A 82 11.17 -7.44 -14.25
CA GLU A 82 11.56 -6.11 -14.73
C GLU A 82 10.87 -5.02 -13.89
N ASN A 83 9.55 -5.13 -13.69
CA ASN A 83 8.80 -4.19 -12.87
C ASN A 83 9.23 -4.19 -11.39
N MET A 84 9.68 -5.31 -10.84
CA MET A 84 10.21 -5.36 -9.48
C MET A 84 11.56 -4.63 -9.32
N ILE A 85 12.31 -4.44 -10.40
CA ILE A 85 13.62 -3.75 -10.39
C ILE A 85 13.45 -2.23 -10.47
N VAL A 86 12.49 -1.74 -11.26
CA VAL A 86 12.32 -0.30 -11.53
C VAL A 86 11.34 0.43 -10.60
N LYS A 87 10.49 -0.29 -9.87
CA LYS A 87 9.58 0.29 -8.86
C LYS A 87 10.33 0.79 -7.63
#